data_AF-W4GS42-F1
#
_entry.id   AF-W4GS42-F1
#
_cell.length_a   1.000
_cell.length_b   1.000
_cell.length_c   1.000
_cell.angle_alpha   90.00
_cell.angle_beta   90.00
_cell.angle_gamma   90.00
#
_symmetry.space_group_name_H-M   'P 1'
#
loop_
_entity.id
_entity.type
_entity.pdbx_description
1 polymer ?
#
loop_
_entity_poly.entity_id
_entity_poly.type
_entity_poly.pdbx_seq_one_letter_code
_entity_poly.pdbx_strand_id
1 'polypeptide(L)'
;MFCRRLLLRRSVGTISLRFAHTTASIPAAETVLQAVKPTNDDAAIHVTWKDGVSSTFHRAWLRDNCTCPSCQHPTTLQRQILTSAIPLHPTGHASLHANNSVLSIDWDDVVSGSDCVRSEFPATWLREHAYGIPSDGYDSRHYRQQRVDTKSLWGNDFTLPSTTYDAMMDNGSGGFKDGMAQLQKFGVLLIKHTPSSMDATEAFARRIGFVLETIYGRMWTTRPVNPENAYKDTASTNLALGPHTDCTYLLPPQTQTKARVASSMASTSSSGCGSTRRTRSSFSATRRYRNTVLTMTCRCM
;
A
#
# COMPACT_ATOMS: atom_id res chain seq x y z
N MET A 1 -42.37 19.17 45.43
CA MET A 1 -41.86 19.60 44.09
C MET A 1 -41.26 18.40 43.39
N PHE A 2 -42.04 17.75 42.52
CA PHE A 2 -41.61 16.65 41.67
C PHE A 2 -41.14 17.23 40.32
N CYS A 3 -39.90 16.98 39.91
CA CYS A 3 -39.42 17.33 38.59
C CYS A 3 -39.36 16.07 37.71
N ARG A 4 -40.36 15.88 36.84
CA ARG A 4 -40.38 14.87 35.78
C ARG A 4 -39.39 15.29 34.69
N ARG A 5 -38.33 14.49 34.45
CA ARG A 5 -37.56 14.56 33.19
C ARG A 5 -38.20 13.63 32.16
N LEU A 6 -38.74 14.22 31.10
CA LEU A 6 -39.21 13.52 29.91
C LEU A 6 -38.03 12.83 29.20
N LEU A 7 -38.21 11.55 28.89
CA LEU A 7 -37.38 10.77 27.98
C LEU A 7 -37.74 11.12 26.53
N LEU A 8 -36.84 11.80 25.81
CA LEU A 8 -36.90 11.90 24.35
C LEU A 8 -36.16 10.70 23.75
N ARG A 9 -36.92 9.71 23.28
CA ARG A 9 -36.44 8.67 22.36
C ARG A 9 -36.07 9.35 21.03
N ARG A 10 -34.79 9.36 20.67
CA ARG A 10 -34.37 9.63 19.29
C ARG A 10 -34.24 8.29 18.56
N SER A 11 -34.93 8.17 17.43
CA SER A 11 -34.78 7.04 16.52
C SER A 11 -33.35 6.98 15.99
N VAL A 12 -32.78 5.78 16.03
CA VAL A 12 -31.47 5.49 15.41
C VAL A 12 -31.71 5.32 13.92
N GLY A 13 -31.51 6.38 13.16
CA GLY A 13 -31.37 6.29 11.71
C GLY A 13 -30.03 5.63 11.39
N THR A 14 -30.04 4.58 10.59
CA THR A 14 -28.86 3.97 9.97
C THR A 14 -28.17 5.01 9.08
N ILE A 15 -27.14 5.67 9.60
CA ILE A 15 -26.23 6.46 8.78
C ILE A 15 -25.30 5.48 8.09
N SER A 16 -25.60 5.17 6.82
CA SER A 16 -24.65 4.54 5.92
C SER A 16 -23.54 5.56 5.65
N LEU A 17 -22.47 5.51 6.44
CA LEU A 17 -21.25 6.29 6.19
C LEU A 17 -20.52 5.66 5.00
N ARG A 18 -20.99 5.96 3.79
CA ARG A 18 -20.17 5.87 2.59
C ARG A 18 -19.16 7.02 2.64
N PHE A 19 -18.05 6.81 3.35
CA PHE A 19 -16.86 7.61 3.12
C PHE A 19 -16.30 7.17 1.78
N ALA A 20 -16.63 7.93 0.72
CA ALA A 20 -15.87 7.91 -0.51
C ALA A 20 -14.42 8.23 -0.15
N HIS A 21 -13.55 7.22 -0.22
CA HIS A 21 -12.12 7.44 -0.25
C HIS A 21 -11.79 8.01 -1.62
N THR A 22 -12.02 9.30 -1.79
CA THR A 22 -11.45 10.06 -2.89
C THR A 22 -9.97 10.23 -2.55
N THR A 23 -9.11 9.32 -3.01
CA THR A 23 -7.85 9.81 -3.56
C THR A 23 -8.29 10.79 -4.63
N ALA A 24 -8.27 12.09 -4.35
CA ALA A 24 -8.55 13.07 -5.38
C ALA A 24 -7.48 12.85 -6.45
N SER A 25 -7.81 12.05 -7.47
CA SER A 25 -7.07 12.04 -8.72
C SER A 25 -7.10 13.49 -9.17
N ILE A 26 -5.93 14.08 -9.35
CA ILE A 26 -5.88 15.44 -9.88
C ILE A 26 -6.67 15.42 -11.19
N PRO A 27 -7.72 16.23 -11.35
CA PRO A 27 -8.54 16.21 -12.55
C PRO A 27 -7.65 16.33 -13.79
N ALA A 28 -7.89 15.51 -14.81
CA ALA A 28 -7.10 15.51 -16.05
C ALA A 28 -7.07 16.91 -16.71
N ALA A 29 -8.12 17.70 -16.51
CA ALA A 29 -8.21 19.09 -17.00
C ALA A 29 -7.30 20.08 -16.25
N GLU A 30 -6.88 19.77 -15.01
CA GLU A 30 -6.03 20.62 -14.17
C GLU A 30 -4.54 20.25 -14.27
N THR A 31 -4.21 19.13 -14.92
CA THR A 31 -2.84 18.62 -15.10
C THR A 31 -2.26 18.95 -16.47
N VAL A 32 -2.65 20.08 -17.06
CA VAL A 32 -2.00 20.63 -18.27
C VAL A 32 -0.98 21.71 -17.89
N LEU A 33 0.09 21.80 -18.68
CA LEU A 33 1.14 22.77 -18.49
C LEU A 33 0.72 24.15 -19.00
N GLN A 34 1.08 25.17 -18.23
CA GLN A 34 0.97 26.57 -18.62
C GLN A 34 2.26 27.04 -19.27
N ALA A 35 3.41 26.67 -18.71
CA ALA A 35 4.72 27.11 -19.19
C ALA A 35 5.81 26.09 -18.88
N VAL A 36 6.85 26.08 -19.72
CA VAL A 36 8.11 25.38 -19.49
C VAL A 36 9.26 26.32 -19.82
N LYS A 37 10.27 26.37 -18.96
CA LYS A 37 11.44 27.24 -19.13
C LYS A 37 12.70 26.53 -18.64
N PRO A 38 13.81 26.58 -19.38
CA PRO A 38 15.08 26.13 -18.84
C PRO A 38 15.50 27.01 -17.65
N THR A 39 16.30 26.45 -16.74
CA THR A 39 16.98 27.22 -15.69
C THR A 39 18.09 28.10 -16.28
N ASN A 40 18.60 29.06 -15.50
CA ASN A 40 19.64 29.99 -15.98
C ASN A 40 20.93 29.30 -16.45
N ASP A 41 21.26 28.16 -15.85
CA ASP A 41 22.39 27.30 -16.20
C ASP A 41 22.03 26.19 -17.21
N ASP A 42 20.77 26.19 -17.68
CA ASP A 42 20.15 25.18 -18.54
C ASP A 42 20.26 23.72 -18.04
N ALA A 43 20.65 23.48 -16.79
CA ALA A 43 20.80 22.13 -16.25
C ALA A 43 19.45 21.44 -15.96
N ALA A 44 18.37 22.22 -15.88
CA ALA A 44 17.03 21.76 -15.54
C ALA A 44 15.95 22.50 -16.30
N ILE A 45 14.74 21.94 -16.29
CA ILE A 45 13.52 22.51 -16.85
C ILE A 45 12.56 22.81 -15.71
N HIS A 46 12.22 24.08 -15.58
CA HIS A 46 11.13 24.55 -14.74
C HIS A 46 9.80 24.40 -15.49
N VAL A 47 8.82 23.77 -14.86
CA VAL A 47 7.47 23.58 -15.41
C VAL A 47 6.45 24.24 -14.49
N THR A 48 5.43 24.84 -15.07
CA THR A 48 4.30 25.45 -14.35
C THR A 48 3.01 24.85 -14.90
N TRP A 49 2.16 24.32 -14.03
CA TRP A 49 0.81 23.83 -14.36
C TRP A 49 -0.20 24.98 -14.32
N LYS A 50 -1.35 24.81 -15.00
CA LYS A 50 -2.40 25.86 -15.03
C LYS A 50 -3.01 26.20 -13.67
N ASP A 51 -2.88 25.31 -12.69
CA ASP A 51 -3.31 25.55 -11.30
C ASP A 51 -2.29 26.41 -10.50
N GLY A 52 -1.23 26.88 -11.14
CA GLY A 52 -0.17 27.70 -10.53
C GLY A 52 0.89 26.91 -9.80
N VAL A 53 0.74 25.58 -9.67
CA VAL A 53 1.80 24.74 -9.09
C VAL A 53 2.97 24.69 -10.06
N SER A 54 4.18 24.63 -9.53
CA SER A 54 5.40 24.52 -10.33
C SER A 54 6.40 23.55 -9.72
N SER A 55 7.28 23.03 -10.58
CA SER A 55 8.39 22.17 -10.16
C SER A 55 9.55 22.26 -11.14
N THR A 56 10.73 21.85 -10.70
CA THR A 56 11.94 21.84 -11.51
C THR A 56 12.47 20.42 -11.65
N PHE A 57 12.79 20.02 -12.89
CA PHE A 57 13.30 18.69 -13.25
C PHE A 57 14.67 18.81 -13.92
N HIS A 58 15.67 18.09 -13.43
CA HIS A 58 17.00 18.05 -14.01
C HIS A 58 16.94 17.37 -15.37
N ARG A 59 17.64 17.90 -16.37
CA ARG A 59 17.68 17.31 -17.71
C ARG A 59 18.22 15.89 -17.69
N ALA A 60 19.28 15.63 -16.93
CA ALA A 60 19.82 14.28 -16.74
C ALA A 60 18.79 13.30 -16.17
N TRP A 61 17.95 13.75 -15.22
CA TRP A 61 16.88 12.92 -14.67
C TRP A 61 15.78 12.65 -15.70
N LEU A 62 15.36 13.66 -16.46
CA LEU A 62 14.39 13.48 -17.55
C LEU A 62 14.93 12.50 -18.60
N ARG A 63 16.21 12.64 -18.99
CA ARG A 63 16.85 11.73 -19.94
C ARG A 63 16.88 10.29 -19.44
N ASP A 64 17.20 10.07 -18.16
CA ASP A 64 17.23 8.74 -17.52
C ASP A 64 15.84 8.11 -17.31
N ASN A 65 14.77 8.90 -17.44
CA ASN A 65 13.38 8.46 -17.25
C ASN A 65 12.56 8.54 -18.54
N CYS A 66 13.20 8.60 -19.71
CA CYS A 66 12.49 8.45 -20.98
C CYS A 66 11.83 7.06 -21.06
N THR A 67 10.54 7.03 -21.41
CA THR A 67 9.75 5.79 -21.52
C THR A 67 9.48 5.38 -22.97
N CYS A 68 10.20 5.95 -23.94
CA CYS A 68 10.05 5.53 -25.34
C CYS A 68 10.56 4.08 -25.52
N PRO A 69 10.13 3.38 -26.59
CA PRO A 69 10.52 1.98 -26.83
C PRO A 69 12.03 1.72 -26.99
N SER A 70 12.85 2.76 -27.19
CA SER A 70 14.31 2.66 -27.24
C SER A 70 14.97 2.81 -25.87
N CYS A 71 14.29 3.45 -24.91
CA CYS A 71 14.79 3.69 -23.56
C CYS A 71 14.18 2.74 -22.52
N GLN A 72 12.98 2.23 -22.78
CA GLN A 72 12.26 1.31 -21.91
C GLN A 72 11.59 0.21 -22.75
N HIS A 73 11.79 -1.03 -22.33
CA HIS A 73 11.17 -2.18 -23.00
C HIS A 73 9.64 -2.09 -22.87
N PRO A 74 8.88 -2.16 -23.97
CA PRO A 74 7.43 -1.89 -23.98
C PRO A 74 6.55 -2.93 -23.25
N THR A 75 7.15 -3.98 -22.70
CA THR A 75 6.43 -5.12 -22.09
C THR A 75 6.91 -5.37 -20.68
N THR A 76 8.23 -5.50 -20.49
CA THR A 76 8.81 -5.72 -19.17
C THR A 76 8.94 -4.43 -18.36
N LEU A 77 8.78 -3.27 -19.01
CA LEU A 77 8.99 -1.93 -18.46
C LEU A 77 10.41 -1.73 -17.89
N GLN A 78 11.35 -2.61 -18.24
CA GLN A 78 12.75 -2.49 -17.86
C GLN A 78 13.42 -1.41 -18.69
N ARG A 79 14.27 -0.62 -18.03
CA ARG A 79 15.13 0.36 -18.69
C ARG A 79 16.12 -0.35 -19.61
N GLN A 80 16.32 0.20 -20.81
CA GLN A 80 17.23 -0.32 -21.83
C GLN A 80 18.51 0.53 -21.96
N ILE A 81 18.49 1.78 -21.53
CA ILE A 81 19.68 2.64 -21.50
C ILE A 81 20.44 2.49 -20.17
N LEU A 82 21.76 2.64 -20.23
CA LEU A 82 22.61 2.71 -19.04
C LEU A 82 22.62 4.15 -18.52
N THR A 83 22.32 4.34 -17.23
CA THR A 83 22.41 5.67 -16.59
C THR A 83 23.81 6.27 -16.72
N SER A 84 24.86 5.43 -16.71
CA SER A 84 26.25 5.87 -16.91
C SER A 84 26.58 6.29 -18.34
N ALA A 85 25.74 5.97 -19.32
CA ALA A 85 25.91 6.38 -20.72
C ALA A 85 25.17 7.69 -21.04
N ILE A 86 24.43 8.25 -20.08
CA ILE A 86 23.77 9.54 -20.21
C ILE A 86 24.81 10.64 -19.95
N PRO A 87 24.93 11.66 -20.82
CA PRO A 87 25.78 12.82 -20.56
C PRO A 87 25.45 13.46 -19.22
N LEU A 88 26.46 13.96 -18.49
CA LEU A 88 26.23 14.61 -17.19
C LEU A 88 25.35 15.86 -17.32
N HIS A 89 25.45 16.56 -18.46
CA HIS A 89 24.72 17.77 -18.80
C HIS A 89 24.07 17.62 -20.18
N PRO A 90 23.02 16.79 -20.32
CA PRO A 90 22.39 16.57 -21.62
C PRO A 90 21.64 17.84 -22.04
N THR A 91 21.89 18.31 -23.26
CA THR A 91 21.26 19.50 -23.84
C THR A 91 20.15 19.13 -24.81
N GLY A 92 19.24 20.06 -25.06
CA GLY A 92 18.14 19.85 -25.99
C GLY A 92 17.03 20.88 -25.91
N HIS A 93 16.20 20.93 -26.94
CA HIS A 93 15.09 21.86 -27.05
C HIS A 93 13.83 21.30 -26.38
N ALA A 94 13.29 22.03 -25.39
CA ALA A 94 12.07 21.67 -24.68
C ALA A 94 10.85 22.40 -25.24
N SER A 95 9.78 21.67 -25.54
CA SER A 95 8.54 22.22 -26.11
C SER A 95 7.29 21.54 -25.57
N LEU A 96 6.16 22.23 -25.67
CA LEU A 96 4.85 21.71 -25.29
C LEU A 96 4.08 21.21 -26.51
N HIS A 97 3.45 20.04 -26.37
CA HIS A 97 2.62 19.42 -27.40
C HIS A 97 1.25 19.01 -26.84
N ALA A 98 0.35 18.60 -27.74
CA ALA A 98 -0.97 18.08 -27.41
C ALA A 98 -1.75 19.00 -26.47
N ASN A 99 -1.91 20.27 -26.84
CA ASN A 99 -2.57 21.31 -26.02
C ASN A 99 -1.96 21.46 -24.62
N ASN A 100 -0.62 21.41 -24.55
CA ASN A 100 0.19 21.47 -23.34
C ASN A 100 -0.02 20.32 -22.35
N SER A 101 -0.53 19.18 -22.80
CA SER A 101 -0.62 17.97 -21.97
C SER A 101 0.67 17.15 -21.95
N VAL A 102 1.63 17.47 -22.83
CA VAL A 102 2.92 16.75 -22.96
C VAL A 102 4.08 17.74 -23.06
N LEU A 103 5.12 17.52 -22.28
CA LEU A 103 6.45 18.11 -22.47
C LEU A 103 7.26 17.18 -23.38
N SER A 104 7.77 17.69 -24.48
CA SER A 104 8.76 17.02 -25.34
C SER A 104 10.13 17.67 -25.16
N ILE A 105 11.17 16.85 -25.23
CA ILE A 105 12.56 17.31 -25.30
C ILE A 105 13.23 16.62 -26.46
N ASP A 106 13.62 17.41 -27.45
CA ASP A 106 14.51 17.00 -28.54
C ASP A 106 15.96 17.12 -28.05
N TRP A 107 16.62 15.99 -27.86
CA TRP A 107 17.99 15.93 -27.31
C TRP A 107 19.01 16.11 -28.43
N ASP A 108 20.06 16.90 -28.15
CA ASP A 108 21.17 17.07 -29.08
C ASP A 108 22.05 15.81 -29.11
N ASP A 109 22.18 15.14 -27.96
CA ASP A 109 22.98 13.93 -27.78
C ASP A 109 22.14 12.64 -27.74
N VAL A 110 22.60 11.64 -28.48
CA VAL A 110 22.12 10.27 -28.35
C VAL A 110 22.79 9.57 -27.15
N VAL A 111 22.02 8.73 -26.45
CA VAL A 111 22.59 7.86 -25.42
C VAL A 111 23.14 6.61 -26.08
N SER A 112 24.40 6.26 -25.79
CA SER A 112 25.04 5.07 -26.36
C SER A 112 24.17 3.82 -26.17
N GLY A 113 23.88 3.12 -27.26
CA GLY A 113 23.02 1.95 -27.27
C GLY A 113 21.52 2.24 -27.45
N SER A 114 21.13 3.49 -27.71
CA SER A 114 19.76 3.90 -27.99
C SER A 114 19.71 4.90 -29.15
N ASP A 115 18.72 4.76 -30.02
CA ASP A 115 18.40 5.69 -31.12
C ASP A 115 17.40 6.79 -30.70
N CYS A 116 17.03 6.85 -29.42
CA CYS A 116 16.14 7.89 -28.89
C CYS A 116 16.78 9.28 -29.04
N VAL A 117 16.16 10.11 -29.87
CA VAL A 117 16.46 11.54 -30.03
C VAL A 117 15.44 12.45 -29.34
N ARG A 118 14.28 11.91 -28.93
CA ARG A 118 13.20 12.64 -28.29
C ARG A 118 12.66 11.90 -27.07
N SER A 119 12.46 12.63 -25.98
CA SER A 119 11.68 12.16 -24.82
C SER A 119 10.37 12.93 -24.70
N GLU A 120 9.28 12.23 -24.40
CA GLU A 120 7.97 12.83 -24.15
C GLU A 120 7.47 12.45 -22.76
N PHE A 121 6.99 13.45 -22.01
CA PHE A 121 6.51 13.29 -20.64
C PHE A 121 5.09 13.85 -20.52
N PRO A 122 4.11 13.01 -20.19
CA PRO A 122 2.77 13.49 -19.84
C PRO A 122 2.83 14.44 -18.65
N ALA A 123 2.06 15.51 -18.71
CA ALA A 123 2.01 16.52 -17.65
C ALA A 123 1.48 15.96 -16.31
N THR A 124 0.63 14.93 -16.35
CA THR A 124 0.22 14.12 -15.20
C THR A 124 1.39 13.36 -14.59
N TRP A 125 2.20 12.69 -15.43
CA TRP A 125 3.37 11.94 -14.98
C TRP A 125 4.40 12.88 -14.34
N LEU A 126 4.67 14.04 -14.96
CA LEU A 126 5.53 15.06 -14.34
C LEU A 126 4.99 15.49 -12.98
N ARG A 127 3.68 15.70 -12.85
CA ARG A 127 3.06 16.12 -11.57
C ARG A 127 3.23 15.07 -10.49
N GLU A 128 3.09 13.79 -10.84
CA GLU A 128 3.26 12.65 -9.94
C GLU A 128 4.74 12.45 -9.51
N HIS A 129 5.69 12.88 -10.34
CA HIS A 129 7.13 12.72 -10.11
C HIS A 129 7.84 14.01 -9.70
N ALA A 130 7.09 15.09 -9.46
CA ALA A 130 7.63 16.38 -9.04
C ALA A 130 8.41 16.27 -7.73
N TYR A 131 9.68 16.68 -7.76
CA TYR A 131 10.56 16.64 -6.59
C TYR A 131 11.20 17.99 -6.23
N GLY A 132 11.24 18.95 -7.16
CA GLY A 132 11.71 20.32 -6.90
C GLY A 132 10.54 21.27 -6.66
N ILE A 133 9.67 20.97 -5.69
CA ILE A 133 8.51 21.81 -5.37
C ILE A 133 8.94 22.85 -4.33
N PRO A 134 8.64 24.15 -4.52
CA PRO A 134 8.90 25.17 -3.51
C PRO A 134 8.24 24.82 -2.17
N SER A 135 8.87 25.20 -1.06
CA SER A 135 8.42 24.96 0.32
C SER A 135 7.06 25.58 0.68
N ASP A 136 6.51 26.40 -0.21
CA ASP A 136 5.46 27.36 0.10
C ASP A 136 4.14 26.85 -0.47
N GLY A 137 3.42 26.07 0.34
CA GLY A 137 1.98 25.81 0.14
C GLY A 137 1.60 24.57 -0.68
N TYR A 138 2.55 23.80 -1.20
CA TYR A 138 2.26 22.49 -1.81
C TYR A 138 2.97 21.38 -1.05
N ASP A 139 2.17 20.50 -0.43
CA ASP A 139 2.65 19.32 0.28
C ASP A 139 3.43 18.44 -0.71
N SER A 140 4.76 18.44 -0.58
CA SER A 140 5.70 17.66 -1.39
C SER A 140 5.55 16.19 -1.03
N ARG A 141 4.51 15.60 -1.62
CA ARG A 141 4.04 14.22 -1.55
C ARG A 141 4.99 13.20 -2.17
N HIS A 142 6.28 13.26 -1.84
CA HIS A 142 7.28 12.34 -2.34
C HIS A 142 6.85 10.88 -2.11
N TYR A 143 6.44 10.23 -3.20
CA TYR A 143 5.83 8.90 -3.21
C TYR A 143 6.80 7.76 -2.83
N ARG A 144 8.11 8.04 -2.65
CA ARG A 144 9.05 6.99 -2.22
C ARG A 144 8.70 6.37 -0.87
N GLN A 145 7.84 7.01 -0.08
CA GLN A 145 7.11 6.32 0.97
C GLN A 145 5.61 6.56 0.76
N GLN A 146 4.82 5.48 0.61
CA GLN A 146 3.37 5.56 0.79
C GLN A 146 3.11 6.35 2.06
N ARG A 147 2.40 7.46 1.92
CA ARG A 147 2.03 8.30 3.05
C ARG A 147 1.35 7.46 4.12
N VAL A 148 1.62 7.85 5.37
CA VAL A 148 0.93 7.31 6.55
C VAL A 148 -0.56 7.66 6.52
N ASP A 149 -1.03 8.56 5.64
CA ASP A 149 -2.45 8.91 5.48
C ASP A 149 -3.32 7.74 4.98
N THR A 150 -2.72 6.77 4.29
CA THR A 150 -3.38 5.51 3.96
C THR A 150 -3.60 4.64 5.18
N LYS A 151 -2.88 4.88 6.29
CA LYS A 151 -2.96 4.11 7.52
C LYS A 151 -3.79 4.84 8.56
N SER A 152 -4.59 4.11 9.32
CA SER A 152 -5.32 4.64 10.47
C SER A 152 -4.79 3.99 11.74
N LEU A 153 -4.25 4.81 12.65
CA LEU A 153 -3.86 4.37 13.99
C LEU A 153 -5.12 4.15 14.82
N TRP A 154 -5.07 3.18 15.72
CA TRP A 154 -6.23 2.80 16.52
C TRP A 154 -5.83 2.37 17.94
N GLY A 155 -6.74 2.56 18.89
CA GLY A 155 -6.60 2.27 20.31
C GLY A 155 -7.62 1.26 20.81
N ASN A 156 -8.03 1.38 22.07
CA ASN A 156 -8.95 0.43 22.71
C ASN A 156 -10.40 0.52 22.19
N ASP A 157 -10.76 1.64 21.57
CA ASP A 157 -12.06 1.94 20.97
C ASP A 157 -12.21 1.39 19.54
N PHE A 158 -11.20 0.67 19.05
CA PHE A 158 -11.17 0.14 17.69
C PHE A 158 -12.21 -0.95 17.44
N THR A 159 -13.06 -0.72 16.44
CA THR A 159 -13.91 -1.79 15.88
C THR A 159 -13.17 -2.51 14.77
N LEU A 160 -12.93 -3.81 14.95
CA LEU A 160 -12.20 -4.63 13.99
C LEU A 160 -12.94 -4.68 12.64
N PRO A 161 -12.34 -4.22 11.52
CA PRO A 161 -12.95 -4.37 10.22
C PRO A 161 -13.12 -5.86 9.91
N SER A 162 -14.25 -6.22 9.29
CA SER A 162 -14.54 -7.61 8.98
C SER A 162 -15.15 -7.81 7.59
N THR A 163 -14.89 -8.96 7.00
CA THR A 163 -15.44 -9.45 5.73
C THR A 163 -15.74 -10.94 5.83
N THR A 164 -16.24 -11.58 4.76
CA THR A 164 -16.48 -13.03 4.68
C THR A 164 -15.43 -13.72 3.81
N TYR A 165 -15.22 -15.02 4.03
CA TYR A 165 -14.31 -15.83 3.21
C TYR A 165 -14.73 -15.82 1.74
N ASP A 166 -16.01 -16.01 1.46
CA ASP A 166 -16.53 -16.02 0.09
C ASP A 166 -16.29 -14.69 -0.63
N ALA A 167 -16.50 -13.55 0.04
CA ALA A 167 -16.22 -12.23 -0.53
C ALA A 167 -14.73 -12.02 -0.82
N MET A 168 -13.84 -12.65 -0.06
CA MET A 168 -12.40 -12.57 -0.26
C MET A 168 -11.88 -13.55 -1.32
N MET A 169 -12.60 -14.63 -1.57
CA MET A 169 -12.24 -15.63 -2.58
C MET A 169 -12.90 -15.36 -3.94
N ASP A 170 -13.95 -14.55 -3.98
CA ASP A 170 -14.65 -14.17 -5.19
C ASP A 170 -13.80 -13.27 -6.12
N ASN A 171 -13.99 -13.46 -7.43
CA ASN A 171 -13.26 -12.74 -8.48
C ASN A 171 -14.05 -11.57 -9.10
N GLY A 172 -15.35 -11.43 -8.83
CA GLY A 172 -16.22 -10.49 -9.54
C GLY A 172 -16.78 -9.31 -8.73
N SER A 173 -17.00 -9.48 -7.44
CA SER A 173 -17.79 -8.54 -6.60
C SER A 173 -16.98 -7.39 -5.99
N GLY A 174 -15.66 -7.35 -6.18
CA GLY A 174 -14.78 -6.36 -5.56
C GLY A 174 -14.46 -6.61 -4.08
N GLY A 175 -15.06 -7.64 -3.46
CA GLY A 175 -14.86 -7.97 -2.03
C GLY A 175 -13.40 -8.16 -1.64
N PHE A 176 -12.60 -8.83 -2.48
CA PHE A 176 -11.15 -8.95 -2.26
C PHE A 176 -10.45 -7.59 -2.24
N LYS A 177 -10.74 -6.70 -3.19
CA LYS A 177 -10.15 -5.35 -3.26
C LYS A 177 -10.48 -4.54 -2.02
N ASP A 178 -11.75 -4.54 -1.61
CA ASP A 178 -12.23 -3.81 -0.44
C ASP A 178 -11.59 -4.35 0.84
N GLY A 179 -11.55 -5.67 1.00
CA GLY A 179 -10.87 -6.32 2.14
C GLY A 179 -9.38 -5.97 2.20
N MET A 180 -8.67 -6.03 1.07
CA MET A 180 -7.25 -5.65 1.02
C MET A 180 -7.03 -4.17 1.30
N ALA A 181 -7.94 -3.28 0.89
CA ALA A 181 -7.90 -1.87 1.25
C ALA A 181 -8.09 -1.65 2.77
N GLN A 182 -9.01 -2.38 3.41
CA GLN A 182 -9.17 -2.36 4.87
C GLN A 182 -7.92 -2.87 5.59
N LEU A 183 -7.35 -3.98 5.12
CA LEU A 183 -6.11 -4.54 5.67
C LEU A 183 -4.94 -3.56 5.52
N GLN A 184 -4.81 -2.92 4.35
CA GLN A 184 -3.81 -1.88 4.13
C GLN A 184 -4.04 -0.72 5.11
N LYS A 185 -5.28 -0.27 5.29
CA LYS A 185 -5.60 0.90 6.12
C LYS A 185 -5.37 0.67 7.61
N PHE A 186 -5.91 -0.41 8.16
CA PHE A 186 -5.88 -0.64 9.60
C PHE A 186 -4.75 -1.57 10.05
N GLY A 187 -4.08 -2.23 9.11
CA GLY A 187 -3.09 -3.25 9.42
C GLY A 187 -3.68 -4.56 9.94
N VAL A 188 -5.01 -4.69 10.01
CA VAL A 188 -5.73 -5.88 10.45
C VAL A 188 -7.09 -5.97 9.79
N LEU A 189 -7.56 -7.20 9.53
CA LEU A 189 -8.89 -7.51 8.99
C LEU A 189 -9.34 -8.87 9.52
N LEU A 190 -10.62 -8.96 9.90
CA LEU A 190 -11.29 -10.19 10.33
C LEU A 190 -12.00 -10.86 9.16
N ILE A 191 -11.61 -12.08 8.81
CA ILE A 191 -12.33 -12.89 7.81
C ILE A 191 -13.22 -13.88 8.55
N LYS A 192 -14.54 -13.73 8.37
CA LYS A 192 -15.58 -14.57 8.96
C LYS A 192 -15.93 -15.73 8.02
N HIS A 193 -16.51 -16.79 8.59
CA HIS A 193 -17.02 -17.95 7.84
C HIS A 193 -15.94 -18.63 6.98
N THR A 194 -14.68 -18.56 7.42
CA THR A 194 -13.60 -19.35 6.79
C THR A 194 -13.84 -20.82 7.11
N PRO A 195 -13.78 -21.73 6.12
CA PRO A 195 -13.81 -23.16 6.39
C PRO A 195 -12.68 -23.55 7.34
N SER A 196 -12.95 -24.41 8.32
CA SER A 196 -11.97 -24.67 9.39
C SER A 196 -10.98 -25.76 8.99
N SER A 197 -10.21 -25.50 7.95
CA SER A 197 -9.13 -26.35 7.44
C SER A 197 -7.86 -25.54 7.17
N MET A 198 -6.71 -26.21 7.22
CA MET A 198 -5.44 -25.59 6.80
C MET A 198 -5.49 -25.25 5.30
N ASP A 199 -6.09 -26.12 4.49
CA ASP A 199 -6.22 -25.92 3.04
C ASP A 199 -6.98 -24.64 2.69
N ALA A 200 -8.07 -24.32 3.39
CA ALA A 200 -8.80 -23.07 3.16
C ALA A 200 -7.98 -21.83 3.55
N THR A 201 -7.19 -21.95 4.62
CA THR A 201 -6.28 -20.86 5.05
C THR A 201 -5.15 -20.68 4.04
N GLU A 202 -4.57 -21.76 3.53
CA GLU A 202 -3.54 -21.74 2.48
C GLU A 202 -4.11 -21.20 1.16
N ALA A 203 -5.31 -21.62 0.75
CA ALA A 203 -5.97 -21.14 -0.46
C ALA A 203 -6.16 -19.62 -0.42
N PHE A 204 -6.59 -19.08 0.72
CA PHE A 204 -6.70 -17.64 0.90
C PHE A 204 -5.33 -16.94 0.93
N ALA A 205 -4.32 -17.51 1.59
CA ALA A 205 -2.96 -16.95 1.57
C ALA A 205 -2.40 -16.88 0.13
N ARG A 206 -2.66 -17.91 -0.68
CA ARG A 206 -2.30 -17.97 -2.11
C ARG A 206 -3.09 -16.99 -2.98
N ARG A 207 -4.31 -16.62 -2.56
CA ARG A 207 -5.08 -15.57 -3.24
C ARG A 207 -4.42 -14.19 -3.08
N ILE A 208 -3.76 -13.95 -1.94
CA ILE A 208 -2.98 -12.71 -1.70
C ILE A 208 -1.63 -12.76 -2.44
N GLY A 209 -0.92 -13.88 -2.37
CA GLY A 209 0.43 -14.01 -2.93
C GLY A 209 0.95 -15.44 -2.85
N PHE A 210 2.16 -15.63 -2.31
CA PHE A 210 2.71 -16.96 -2.05
C PHE A 210 2.88 -17.19 -0.56
N VAL A 211 2.82 -18.46 -0.15
CA VAL A 211 3.12 -18.87 1.23
C VAL A 211 4.64 -18.94 1.39
N LEU A 212 5.17 -18.20 2.36
CA LEU A 212 6.58 -18.24 2.72
C LEU A 212 6.83 -19.41 3.68
N GLU A 213 7.48 -20.46 3.18
CA GLU A 213 7.88 -21.61 3.98
C GLU A 213 8.97 -21.24 4.98
N THR A 214 8.89 -21.80 6.18
CA THR A 214 9.82 -21.51 7.29
C THR A 214 10.32 -22.81 7.93
N ILE A 215 11.14 -22.71 8.98
CA ILE A 215 11.56 -23.85 9.79
C ILE A 215 10.39 -24.62 10.44
N TYR A 216 9.19 -24.04 10.49
CA TYR A 216 7.96 -24.69 10.97
C TYR A 216 7.18 -25.40 9.86
N GLY A 217 7.71 -25.41 8.62
CA GLY A 217 7.05 -25.88 7.42
C GLY A 217 6.28 -24.78 6.68
N ARG A 218 5.51 -25.21 5.68
CA ARG A 218 4.70 -24.33 4.82
C ARG A 218 3.49 -23.75 5.55
N MET A 219 2.71 -24.61 6.19
CA MET A 219 1.58 -24.28 7.05
C MET A 219 1.76 -25.03 8.37
N TRP A 220 1.35 -24.42 9.48
CA TRP A 220 1.52 -24.98 10.82
C TRP A 220 0.33 -24.65 11.71
N THR A 221 0.14 -25.42 12.77
CA THR A 221 -0.96 -25.27 13.74
C THR A 221 -0.43 -24.95 15.14
N THR A 222 -1.10 -24.05 15.86
CA THR A 222 -0.85 -23.79 17.29
C THR A 222 -1.47 -24.86 18.19
N ARG A 223 -2.27 -25.77 17.62
CA ARG A 223 -2.94 -26.85 18.35
C ARG A 223 -2.61 -28.20 17.70
N PRO A 224 -1.35 -28.68 17.83
CA PRO A 224 -0.98 -29.99 17.33
C PRO A 224 -1.79 -31.08 18.06
N VAL A 225 -2.30 -32.05 17.31
CA VAL A 225 -3.09 -33.17 17.86
C VAL A 225 -2.16 -34.25 18.45
N ASN A 226 -0.96 -34.42 17.89
CA ASN A 226 0.07 -35.32 18.39
C ASN A 226 1.21 -34.49 19.04
N PRO A 227 1.61 -34.76 20.29
CA PRO A 227 2.77 -34.14 20.94
C PRO A 227 4.08 -34.26 20.15
N GLU A 228 4.26 -35.32 19.37
CA GLU A 228 5.44 -35.48 18.50
C GLU A 228 5.47 -34.48 17.33
N ASN A 229 4.28 -34.00 16.94
CA ASN A 229 4.11 -32.94 15.94
C ASN A 229 4.07 -31.53 16.58
N ALA A 230 4.29 -31.43 17.90
CA ALA A 230 4.42 -30.15 18.55
C ALA A 230 5.77 -29.53 18.19
N TYR A 231 5.73 -28.30 17.71
CA TYR A 231 6.93 -27.53 17.49
C TYR A 231 7.58 -27.22 18.85
N LYS A 232 8.91 -27.06 18.88
CA LYS A 232 9.61 -26.57 20.07
C LYS A 232 9.43 -25.05 20.21
N ASP A 233 8.18 -24.61 20.31
CA ASP A 233 7.75 -23.22 20.37
C ASP A 233 6.68 -23.02 21.45
N THR A 234 6.70 -21.87 22.11
CA THR A 234 5.72 -21.53 23.15
C THR A 234 4.29 -21.45 22.57
N ALA A 235 4.14 -21.19 21.27
CA ALA A 235 2.87 -21.14 20.56
C ALA A 235 2.15 -22.49 20.43
N SER A 236 2.83 -23.63 20.64
CA SER A 236 2.20 -24.96 20.73
C SER A 236 1.89 -25.40 22.16
N THR A 237 1.99 -24.49 23.14
CA THR A 237 1.65 -24.74 24.54
C THR A 237 0.39 -23.95 24.96
N ASN A 238 -0.13 -24.21 26.16
CA ASN A 238 -1.23 -23.45 26.75
C ASN A 238 -0.76 -22.23 27.57
N LEU A 239 0.52 -21.85 27.47
CA LEU A 239 1.05 -20.67 28.16
C LEU A 239 0.54 -19.39 27.50
N ALA A 240 0.24 -18.38 28.31
CA ALA A 240 -0.22 -17.09 27.81
C ALA A 240 0.89 -16.38 27.01
N LEU A 241 0.58 -15.96 25.79
CA LEU A 241 1.48 -15.17 24.95
C LEU A 241 1.12 -13.69 25.04
N GLY A 242 2.08 -12.86 25.44
CA GLY A 242 1.97 -11.41 25.36
C GLY A 242 1.97 -10.90 23.91
N PRO A 243 1.66 -9.61 23.67
CA PRO A 243 1.79 -9.02 22.34
C PRO A 243 3.23 -9.16 21.83
N HIS A 244 3.39 -9.78 20.66
CA HIS A 244 4.69 -10.02 20.04
C HIS A 244 4.57 -9.95 18.51
N THR A 245 5.72 -10.00 17.84
CA THR A 245 5.83 -10.18 16.40
C THR A 245 6.53 -11.50 16.16
N ASP A 246 5.96 -12.35 15.32
CA ASP A 246 6.44 -13.70 15.13
C ASP A 246 7.68 -13.76 14.23
N CYS A 247 8.48 -14.80 14.43
CA CYS A 247 9.66 -15.12 13.61
C CYS A 247 10.73 -14.00 13.57
N THR A 248 10.91 -13.24 14.65
CA THR A 248 11.94 -12.19 14.75
C THR A 248 13.38 -12.72 14.69
N TYR A 249 13.57 -14.01 14.96
CA TYR A 249 14.85 -14.72 14.83
C TYR A 249 15.15 -15.15 13.38
N LEU A 250 14.17 -15.12 12.47
CA LEU A 250 14.44 -15.28 11.04
C LEU A 250 14.87 -13.91 10.51
N LEU A 251 16.10 -13.77 9.99
CA LEU A 251 16.51 -12.61 9.22
C LEU A 251 15.54 -12.47 8.03
N PRO A 252 14.56 -11.54 8.06
CA PRO A 252 13.75 -11.31 6.89
C PRO A 252 14.61 -10.50 5.91
N PRO A 253 14.47 -10.63 4.59
CA PRO A 253 14.81 -9.49 3.74
C PRO A 253 14.02 -8.30 4.27
N GLN A 254 14.73 -7.21 4.61
CA GLN A 254 14.34 -6.13 5.54
C GLN A 254 13.08 -5.31 5.18
N THR A 255 12.23 -5.76 4.28
CA THR A 255 11.08 -4.99 3.76
C THR A 255 9.85 -5.82 3.37
N GLN A 256 9.81 -7.14 3.59
CA GLN A 256 8.58 -7.90 3.30
C GLN A 256 7.54 -7.75 4.42
N THR A 257 6.44 -7.08 4.09
CA THR A 257 5.17 -7.16 4.83
C THR A 257 4.74 -8.62 4.90
N LYS A 258 5.07 -9.32 5.98
CA LYS A 258 4.53 -10.66 6.24
C LYS A 258 3.05 -10.50 6.60
N ALA A 259 2.17 -10.64 5.61
CA ALA A 259 0.74 -10.80 5.88
C ALA A 259 0.55 -12.16 6.56
N ARG A 260 0.59 -12.18 7.90
CA ARG A 260 0.33 -13.39 8.67
C ARG A 260 -1.16 -13.66 8.65
N VAL A 261 -1.56 -14.70 7.92
CA VAL A 261 -2.94 -15.20 7.90
C VAL A 261 -3.09 -16.20 9.06
N ALA A 262 -3.72 -15.80 10.16
CA ALA A 262 -3.92 -16.68 11.31
C ALA A 262 -5.40 -17.06 11.49
N SER A 263 -5.78 -18.30 11.22
CA SER A 263 -7.11 -18.83 11.56
C SER A 263 -7.22 -19.18 13.04
N SER A 264 -8.41 -19.03 13.62
CA SER A 264 -8.73 -19.38 15.00
C SER A 264 -10.07 -20.09 15.05
N MET A 265 -10.11 -21.27 15.65
CA MET A 265 -11.36 -21.94 16.03
C MET A 265 -11.71 -21.51 17.46
N ALA A 266 -12.89 -20.91 17.66
CA ALA A 266 -13.46 -20.75 19.00
C ALA A 266 -14.35 -21.96 19.30
N SER A 267 -13.99 -22.77 20.31
CA SER A 267 -14.85 -23.86 20.80
C SER A 267 -15.86 -23.32 21.79
N THR A 268 -17.15 -23.53 21.53
CA THR A 268 -18.22 -23.45 22.54
C THR A 268 -18.25 -24.76 23.34
N SER A 269 -17.30 -24.95 24.26
CA SER A 269 -17.45 -25.94 25.33
C SER A 269 -17.85 -25.22 26.61
N SER A 270 -18.81 -25.77 27.34
CA SER A 270 -19.39 -25.28 28.60
C SER A 270 -18.40 -25.23 29.79
N SER A 271 -17.12 -25.53 29.57
CA SER A 271 -16.02 -25.27 30.50
C SER A 271 -15.38 -23.93 30.12
N GLY A 272 -15.36 -22.97 31.05
CA GLY A 272 -14.97 -21.56 30.86
C GLY A 272 -13.54 -21.25 30.40
N CYS A 273 -12.90 -22.11 29.61
CA CYS A 273 -11.63 -21.88 28.96
C CYS A 273 -11.84 -21.23 27.58
N GLY A 274 -12.25 -19.96 27.59
CA GLY A 274 -12.29 -19.14 26.38
C GLY A 274 -10.92 -18.54 26.07
N SER A 275 -10.35 -18.81 24.89
CA SER A 275 -9.14 -18.09 24.45
C SER A 275 -9.50 -16.66 24.04
N THR A 276 -8.90 -15.65 24.66
CA THR A 276 -9.06 -14.25 24.24
C THR A 276 -7.89 -13.83 23.35
N ARG A 277 -8.12 -13.55 22.06
CA ARG A 277 -7.10 -12.92 21.20
C ARG A 277 -7.05 -11.43 21.47
N ARG A 278 -5.84 -10.91 21.75
CA ARG A 278 -5.57 -9.48 21.88
C ARG A 278 -4.65 -9.04 20.75
N THR A 279 -5.13 -8.12 19.91
CA THR A 279 -4.31 -7.43 18.91
C THR A 279 -4.12 -5.98 19.34
N ARG A 280 -2.94 -5.41 19.09
CA ARG A 280 -2.63 -4.01 19.42
C ARG A 280 -1.95 -3.36 18.22
N SER A 281 -2.34 -2.14 17.88
CA SER A 281 -1.60 -1.34 16.91
C SER A 281 -0.23 -0.95 17.50
N SER A 282 0.84 -1.61 17.06
CA SER A 282 2.21 -1.31 17.51
C SER A 282 2.64 0.12 17.17
N PHE A 283 2.08 0.70 16.10
CA PHE A 283 2.31 2.08 15.67
C PHE A 283 1.68 3.14 16.59
N SER A 284 0.53 2.82 17.18
CA SER A 284 -0.11 3.67 18.18
C SER A 284 0.71 3.66 19.49
N ALA A 285 1.30 2.50 19.83
CA ALA A 285 2.14 2.33 21.02
C ALA A 285 3.57 2.90 20.87
N THR A 286 4.11 2.92 19.65
CA THR A 286 5.44 3.45 19.34
C THR A 286 5.37 4.11 17.98
N ARG A 287 5.52 5.42 17.91
CA ARG A 287 5.39 6.24 16.68
C ARG A 287 6.37 5.89 15.52
N ARG A 288 7.02 4.70 15.51
CA ARG A 288 8.18 4.40 14.64
C ARG A 288 8.29 3.03 13.95
N TYR A 289 7.39 2.03 14.08
CA TYR A 289 7.65 0.72 13.42
C TYR A 289 6.49 0.04 12.71
N ARG A 290 6.77 -0.51 11.52
CA ARG A 290 5.80 -1.03 10.54
C ARG A 290 5.53 -2.53 10.61
N ASN A 291 4.35 -2.94 11.12
CA ASN A 291 3.86 -4.32 11.04
C ASN A 291 2.36 -4.41 10.72
N THR A 292 1.96 -5.41 9.93
CA THR A 292 0.58 -5.74 9.52
C THR A 292 0.25 -7.15 10.01
N VAL A 293 -0.92 -7.37 10.62
CA VAL A 293 -1.34 -8.66 11.19
C VAL A 293 -2.73 -8.98 10.67
N LEU A 294 -2.93 -10.12 9.99
CA LEU A 294 -4.26 -10.58 9.57
C LEU A 294 -4.79 -11.64 10.54
N THR A 295 -6.05 -11.54 10.94
CA THR A 295 -6.67 -12.50 11.88
C THR A 295 -7.94 -13.07 11.25
N MET A 296 -8.00 -14.38 11.01
CA MET A 296 -9.22 -15.07 10.55
C MET A 296 -9.87 -15.78 11.73
N THR A 297 -11.21 -15.84 11.76
CA THR A 297 -11.94 -16.62 12.77
C THR A 297 -12.92 -17.59 12.09
N CYS A 298 -12.84 -18.85 12.50
CA CYS A 298 -13.82 -19.88 12.17
C CYS A 298 -14.88 -19.92 13.27
N ARG A 299 -16.15 -19.95 12.87
CA ARG A 299 -17.27 -20.25 13.77
C ARG A 299 -17.64 -21.71 13.54
N CYS A 300 -17.55 -22.56 14.55
CA CYS A 300 -18.15 -23.90 14.46
C CYS A 300 -19.67 -23.75 14.42
N MET A 301 -20.33 -24.52 13.56
CA MET A 301 -21.72 -24.93 13.76
C MET A 301 -21.76 -26.03 14.82
#